data_AF-A0A661I9U6-F1
#
_entry.id   AF-A0A661I9U6-F1
#
_cell.length_a   1.000
_cell.length_b   1.000
_cell.length_c   1.000
_cell.angle_alpha   90.00
_cell.angle_beta   90.00
_cell.angle_gamma   90.00
#
_symmetry.space_group_name_H-M   'P 1'
#
loop_
_entity.id
_entity.type
_entity.pdbx_description
1 polymer ?
#
loop_
_entity_poly.entity_id
_entity_poly.type
_entity_poly.pdbx_seq_one_letter_code
_entity_poly.pdbx_strand_id
1 'polypeptide(L)'
;MMRILATVKMFSNLNLKTGKQLGKPFFYYIDNFKQEKDALLLGHNIRWLTKENKLQFGNHKADIGKFIAARYSKKGKLIIDEKVLNASGKYHIIHMNSYRKFLIVDDYYLNSLFIQMFVFERYDKSLFEPVILSPFSKIYKLKI
;
A
#
# COMPACT_ATOMS: atom_id res chain seq x y z
N MET A 1 0.25 -11.84 -6.01
CA MET A 1 -0.02 -10.52 -6.61
C MET A 1 0.78 -9.38 -5.98
N MET A 2 0.69 -9.12 -4.67
CA MET A 2 1.36 -7.98 -4.01
C MET A 2 2.85 -7.78 -4.36
N ARG A 3 3.66 -8.84 -4.33
CA ARG A 3 5.12 -8.77 -4.65
C ARG A 3 5.42 -8.31 -6.09
N ILE A 4 4.50 -8.54 -7.02
CA ILE A 4 4.71 -8.28 -8.46
C ILE A 4 3.82 -7.13 -8.97
N LEU A 5 3.12 -6.41 -8.08
CA LEU A 5 2.17 -5.37 -8.48
C LEU A 5 2.84 -4.25 -9.29
N ALA A 6 4.07 -3.88 -8.94
CA ALA A 6 4.87 -2.92 -9.70
C ALA A 6 5.15 -3.39 -11.13
N THR A 7 5.48 -4.67 -11.31
CA THR A 7 5.70 -5.28 -12.62
C THR A 7 4.40 -5.33 -13.43
N VAL A 8 3.28 -5.74 -12.83
CA VAL A 8 1.97 -5.76 -13.50
C VAL A 8 1.58 -4.36 -13.98
N LYS A 9 1.87 -3.31 -13.18
CA LYS A 9 1.60 -1.93 -13.57
C LYS A 9 2.33 -1.52 -14.85
N MET A 10 3.52 -2.07 -15.14
CA MET A 10 4.28 -1.69 -16.34
C MET A 10 3.46 -1.83 -17.62
N PHE A 11 2.61 -2.86 -17.72
CA PHE A 11 1.76 -3.11 -18.89
C PHE A 11 0.68 -2.04 -19.10
N SER A 12 0.11 -1.50 -18.01
CA SER A 12 -0.88 -0.41 -18.08
C SER A 12 -0.26 0.99 -17.95
N ASN A 13 1.07 1.09 -17.95
CA ASN A 13 1.80 2.32 -17.77
C ASN A 13 2.45 2.82 -19.05
N LEU A 14 1.94 2.38 -20.20
CA LEU A 14 2.45 2.72 -21.52
C LEU A 14 1.39 3.51 -22.26
N ASN A 15 1.82 4.58 -22.91
CA ASN A 15 1.03 5.22 -23.94
C ASN A 15 0.98 4.26 -25.14
N LEU A 16 -0.22 3.74 -25.46
CA LEU A 16 -0.39 2.72 -26.49
C LEU A 16 0.01 3.19 -27.91
N LYS A 17 0.04 4.50 -28.17
CA LYS A 17 0.41 5.05 -29.48
C LYS A 17 1.92 5.25 -29.64
N THR A 18 2.61 5.55 -28.54
CA THR A 18 4.02 5.97 -28.58
C THR A 18 4.97 4.99 -27.91
N GLY A 19 4.44 4.02 -27.15
CA GLY A 19 5.22 3.11 -26.30
C GLY A 19 5.89 3.80 -25.11
N LYS A 20 5.71 5.11 -24.92
CA LYS A 20 6.34 5.85 -23.83
C LYS A 20 5.66 5.57 -22.50
N GLN A 21 6.47 5.48 -21.43
CA GLN A 21 5.97 5.29 -20.08
C GLN A 21 5.25 6.55 -19.58
N LEU A 22 4.07 6.38 -18.97
CA LEU A 22 3.22 7.49 -18.50
C LEU A 22 3.72 8.11 -17.18
N GLY A 23 4.40 7.33 -16.34
CA GLY A 23 4.98 7.80 -15.08
C GLY A 23 5.75 6.71 -14.34
N LYS A 24 6.36 7.03 -13.20
CA LYS A 24 7.05 6.06 -12.35
C LYS A 24 6.46 6.11 -10.94
N PRO A 25 5.25 5.56 -10.73
CA PRO A 25 4.66 5.53 -9.40
C PRO A 25 5.51 4.67 -8.46
N PHE A 26 5.55 5.05 -7.19
CA PHE A 26 6.37 4.40 -6.17
C PHE A 26 5.59 3.32 -5.44
N PHE A 27 6.10 2.09 -5.49
CA PHE A 27 5.60 0.96 -4.72
C PHE A 27 6.77 0.14 -4.18
N TYR A 28 6.76 -0.10 -2.88
CA TYR A 28 7.75 -0.93 -2.22
C TYR A 28 7.09 -1.86 -1.22
N TYR A 29 7.28 -3.16 -1.44
CA TYR A 29 6.74 -4.23 -0.60
C TYR A 29 7.80 -4.71 0.38
N ILE A 30 7.44 -4.78 1.66
CA ILE A 30 8.34 -5.13 2.76
C ILE A 30 7.87 -6.44 3.38
N ASP A 31 8.68 -7.49 3.20
CA ASP A 31 8.41 -8.80 3.79
C ASP A 31 9.08 -9.04 5.14
N ASN A 32 10.21 -8.40 5.40
CA ASN A 32 10.92 -8.49 6.66
C ASN A 32 11.21 -7.08 7.18
N PHE A 33 10.94 -6.87 8.46
CA PHE A 33 11.24 -5.62 9.15
C PHE A 33 11.79 -5.93 10.54
N LYS A 34 12.62 -5.02 11.06
CA LYS A 34 13.22 -5.13 12.39
C LYS A 34 12.98 -3.85 13.18
N GLN A 35 12.40 -3.99 14.36
CA GLN A 35 12.24 -2.87 15.27
C GLN A 35 13.57 -2.57 15.97
N GLU A 36 13.98 -1.31 15.94
CA GLU A 36 15.04 -0.74 16.76
C GLU A 36 14.43 0.28 17.74
N LYS A 37 15.24 0.89 18.62
CA LYS A 37 14.73 1.85 19.62
C LYS A 37 13.92 2.99 19.00
N ASP A 38 14.48 3.62 17.96
CA ASP A 38 13.94 4.86 17.39
C ASP A 38 13.57 4.74 15.90
N ALA A 39 13.68 3.53 15.35
CA ALA A 39 13.43 3.27 13.95
C ALA A 39 12.86 1.88 13.72
N LEU A 40 12.12 1.75 12.62
CA LEU A 40 11.75 0.47 12.04
C LEU A 40 12.58 0.28 10.76
N LEU A 41 13.44 -0.74 10.73
CA LEU A 41 14.18 -1.11 9.53
C LEU A 41 13.26 -1.85 8.57
N LEU A 42 13.13 -1.36 7.33
CA LEU A 42 12.21 -1.87 6.31
C LEU A 42 12.95 -2.54 5.13
N GLY A 43 14.23 -2.88 5.33
CA GLY A 43 15.09 -3.47 4.30
C GLY A 43 15.61 -2.46 3.27
N HIS A 44 16.57 -2.88 2.44
CA HIS A 44 17.16 -2.09 1.35
C HIS A 44 17.54 -0.64 1.73
N ASN A 45 18.12 -0.45 2.93
CA ASN A 45 18.49 0.88 3.47
C ASN A 45 17.32 1.85 3.64
N ILE A 46 16.09 1.33 3.73
CA ILE A 46 14.89 2.10 4.06
C ILE A 46 14.61 1.94 5.56
N ARG A 47 14.44 3.07 6.24
CA ARG A 47 14.12 3.12 7.67
C ARG A 47 12.94 4.06 7.89
N TRP A 48 12.00 3.66 8.72
CA TRP A 48 11.02 4.59 9.25
C TRP A 48 11.50 5.09 10.61
N LEU A 49 11.85 6.37 10.70
CA LEU A 49 12.22 7.06 11.93
C LEU A 49 10.92 7.40 12.69
N THR A 50 10.57 6.57 13.68
CA THR A 50 9.24 6.58 14.30
C THR A 50 9.00 7.83 15.15
N LYS A 51 10.04 8.39 15.78
CA LYS A 51 9.95 9.64 16.54
C LYS A 51 9.73 10.86 15.64
N GLU A 52 10.37 10.89 14.47
CA GLU A 52 10.30 12.02 13.53
C GLU A 52 9.14 11.90 12.54
N ASN A 53 8.49 10.73 12.44
CA ASN A 53 7.52 10.40 11.38
C ASN A 53 8.07 10.63 9.97
N LYS A 54 9.33 10.24 9.73
CA LYS A 54 10.00 10.36 8.43
C LYS A 54 10.47 9.01 7.91
N LEU A 55 10.40 8.85 6.59
CA LEU A 55 11.05 7.75 5.87
C LEU A 55 12.44 8.18 5.44
N GLN A 56 13.45 7.39 5.79
CA GLN A 56 14.81 7.57 5.36
C GLN A 56 15.13 6.55 4.26
N PHE A 57 15.56 7.06 3.10
CA PHE A 57 16.06 6.30 1.96
C PHE A 57 17.56 6.57 1.83
N GLY A 58 18.40 5.71 2.40
CA GLY A 58 19.84 5.97 2.49
C GLY A 58 20.12 7.28 3.24
N ASN A 59 20.58 8.32 2.52
CA ASN A 59 20.89 9.63 3.09
C ASN A 59 19.75 10.65 2.98
N HIS A 60 18.67 10.33 2.27
CA HIS A 60 17.55 11.25 2.05
C HIS A 60 16.42 10.94 3.03
N LYS A 61 15.82 11.98 3.63
CA LYS A 61 14.60 11.88 4.44
C LYS A 61 13.41 12.41 3.64
N ALA A 62 12.27 11.75 3.75
CA ALA A 62 11.01 12.15 3.17
C ALA A 62 9.89 12.08 4.20
N ASP A 63 8.93 13.00 4.09
CA ASP A 63 7.78 13.04 4.97
C ASP A 63 6.78 11.93 4.63
N ILE A 64 6.20 11.35 5.67
CA ILE A 64 5.15 10.34 5.53
C ILE A 64 3.80 11.05 5.48
N GLY A 65 3.03 10.78 4.44
CA GLY A 65 1.69 11.32 4.28
C GLY A 65 0.71 10.72 5.28
N LYS A 66 0.52 9.42 5.16
CA LYS A 66 -0.44 8.65 5.96
C LYS A 66 0.20 7.37 6.48
N PHE A 67 -0.17 7.00 7.69
CA PHE A 67 0.03 5.67 8.22
C PHE A 67 -1.32 4.96 8.31
N ILE A 68 -1.44 3.80 7.69
CA ILE A 68 -2.69 3.04 7.60
C ILE A 68 -2.43 1.62 8.11
N ALA A 69 -3.14 1.20 9.15
CA ALA A 69 -3.10 -0.17 9.65
C ALA A 69 -4.36 -0.93 9.22
N ALA A 70 -4.17 -2.05 8.53
CA ALA A 70 -5.23 -2.93 8.07
C ALA A 70 -5.16 -4.27 8.81
N ARG A 71 -6.22 -4.64 9.53
CA ARG A 71 -6.26 -5.85 10.37
C ARG A 71 -7.64 -6.50 10.36
N TYR A 72 -7.68 -7.82 10.39
CA TYR A 72 -8.94 -8.55 10.59
C TYR A 72 -9.22 -8.72 12.09
N SER A 73 -10.48 -8.48 12.49
CA SER A 73 -10.99 -8.84 13.80
C SER A 73 -11.09 -10.35 13.98
N LYS A 74 -11.26 -10.81 15.23
CA LYS A 74 -11.53 -12.24 15.54
C LYS A 74 -12.77 -12.78 14.82
N LYS A 75 -13.71 -11.90 14.44
CA LYS A 75 -14.95 -12.23 13.71
C LYS A 75 -14.77 -12.19 12.18
N GLY A 76 -13.54 -12.06 11.67
CA GLY A 76 -13.27 -12.04 10.23
C GLY A 76 -13.62 -10.74 9.51
N LYS A 77 -14.02 -9.68 10.22
CA LYS A 77 -14.27 -8.35 9.63
C LYS A 77 -12.99 -7.53 9.58
N LEU A 78 -12.70 -6.91 8.43
CA LEU A 78 -11.58 -5.98 8.26
C LEU A 78 -11.81 -4.68 9.04
N ILE A 79 -10.76 -4.21 9.71
CA ILE A 79 -10.68 -2.94 10.44
C ILE A 79 -9.50 -2.16 9.85
N ILE A 80 -9.76 -0.90 9.47
CA ILE A 80 -8.77 0.03 8.95
C ILE A 80 -8.64 1.20 9.92
N ASP A 81 -7.42 1.39 10.44
CA ASP A 81 -7.06 2.52 11.29
C ASP A 81 -6.13 3.44 10.47
N GLU A 82 -6.60 4.65 10.12
CA GLU A 82 -5.87 5.60 9.27
C GLU A 82 -5.48 6.85 10.07
N LYS A 83 -4.20 7.22 10.01
CA LYS A 83 -3.66 8.43 10.65
C LYS A 83 -2.92 9.28 9.61
N VAL A 84 -3.33 10.52 9.46
CA VAL A 84 -2.58 11.53 8.68
C VAL A 84 -1.40 12.00 9.53
N LEU A 85 -0.18 11.86 8.99
CA LEU A 85 1.05 12.30 9.65
C LEU A 85 1.53 13.65 9.09
N ASN A 86 1.42 13.84 7.77
CA ASN A 86 1.69 15.10 7.09
C ASN A 86 0.81 15.20 5.84
N ALA A 87 -0.03 16.23 5.71
CA ALA A 87 -0.93 16.35 4.56
C ALA A 87 -0.20 16.47 3.21
N SER A 88 1.05 16.95 3.22
CA SER A 88 1.89 17.12 2.02
C SER A 88 2.88 15.98 1.81
N GLY A 89 2.83 14.92 2.62
CA GLY A 89 3.76 13.80 2.53
C GLY A 89 3.47 12.89 1.33
N LYS A 90 4.47 12.73 0.46
CA LYS A 90 4.35 11.98 -0.81
C LYS A 90 4.26 10.46 -0.64
N TYR A 91 4.76 9.92 0.47
CA TYR A 91 4.82 8.48 0.71
C TYR A 91 3.91 8.08 1.86
N HIS A 92 3.14 7.01 1.69
CA HIS A 92 2.26 6.47 2.71
C HIS A 92 2.73 5.09 3.13
N ILE A 93 2.61 4.80 4.42
CA ILE A 93 2.93 3.50 4.98
C ILE A 93 1.63 2.75 5.23
N ILE A 94 1.53 1.54 4.68
CA ILE A 94 0.43 0.63 4.95
C ILE A 94 0.98 -0.56 5.72
N HIS A 95 0.52 -0.76 6.96
CA HIS A 95 0.79 -1.95 7.74
C HIS A 95 -0.37 -2.94 7.57
N MET A 96 -0.12 -4.05 6.90
CA MET A 96 -1.10 -5.13 6.76
C MET A 96 -0.87 -6.16 7.86
N ASN A 97 -1.37 -5.87 9.07
CA ASN A 97 -1.09 -6.61 10.30
C ASN A 97 -1.34 -8.11 10.16
N SER A 98 -2.43 -8.51 9.49
CA SER A 98 -2.81 -9.91 9.32
C SER A 98 -1.79 -10.75 8.53
N TYR A 99 -0.89 -10.11 7.80
CA TYR A 99 0.17 -10.76 7.03
C TYR A 99 1.57 -10.48 7.60
N ARG A 100 1.67 -9.60 8.61
CA ARG A 100 2.93 -9.03 9.11
C ARG A 100 3.77 -8.46 7.97
N LYS A 101 3.17 -7.61 7.13
CA LYS A 101 3.83 -6.96 5.98
C LYS A 101 3.58 -5.46 5.98
N PHE A 102 4.54 -4.72 5.42
CA PHE A 102 4.40 -3.30 5.17
C PHE A 102 4.44 -3.00 3.67
N LEU A 103 3.80 -1.90 3.29
CA LEU A 103 3.95 -1.28 1.98
C LEU A 103 4.37 0.17 2.18
N ILE A 104 5.23 0.67 1.30
CA ILE A 104 5.42 2.10 1.08
C ILE A 104 4.91 2.40 -0.32
N VAL A 105 3.94 3.30 -0.40
CA VAL A 105 3.25 3.64 -1.66
C VAL A 105 3.15 5.15 -1.83
N ASP A 106 3.05 5.64 -3.05
CA ASP A 106 2.60 6.99 -3.34
C ASP A 106 1.07 7.06 -3.46
N ASP A 107 0.54 8.26 -3.72
CA ASP A 107 -0.89 8.50 -3.95
C ASP A 107 -1.43 7.65 -5.12
N TYR A 108 -0.64 7.41 -6.17
CA TYR A 108 -1.07 6.61 -7.31
C TYR A 108 -1.43 5.18 -6.87
N TYR A 109 -0.52 4.51 -6.16
CA TYR A 109 -0.78 3.17 -5.68
C TYR A 109 -1.79 3.14 -4.55
N LEU A 110 -1.75 4.12 -3.64
CA LEU A 110 -2.73 4.23 -2.57
C LEU A 110 -4.16 4.25 -3.12
N ASN A 111 -4.41 5.01 -4.20
CA ASN A 111 -5.71 5.13 -4.84
C ASN A 111 -5.98 4.08 -5.93
N SER A 112 -5.04 3.16 -6.18
CA SER A 112 -5.24 2.12 -7.19
C SER A 112 -6.37 1.17 -6.78
N LEU A 113 -7.15 0.71 -7.78
CA LEU A 113 -8.27 -0.20 -7.56
C LEU A 113 -7.84 -1.46 -6.79
N PHE A 114 -6.66 -2.00 -7.10
CA PHE A 114 -6.12 -3.15 -6.40
C PHE A 114 -5.91 -2.88 -4.92
N ILE A 115 -5.27 -1.77 -4.52
CA ILE A 115 -5.07 -1.45 -3.10
C ILE A 115 -6.39 -1.16 -2.41
N GLN A 116 -7.26 -0.34 -3.03
CA GLN A 116 -8.57 0.00 -2.45
C GLN A 116 -9.42 -1.24 -2.19
N MET A 117 -9.56 -2.13 -3.17
CA MET A 117 -10.40 -3.32 -3.03
C MET A 117 -9.71 -4.43 -2.21
N PHE A 118 -8.44 -4.73 -2.48
CA PHE A 118 -7.76 -5.87 -1.84
C PHE A 118 -7.34 -5.58 -0.39
N VAL A 119 -6.74 -4.41 -0.14
CA VAL A 119 -6.18 -4.07 1.18
C VAL A 119 -7.24 -3.44 2.08
N PHE A 120 -8.07 -2.56 1.52
CA PHE A 120 -9.03 -1.78 2.31
C PHE A 120 -10.48 -2.25 2.18
N GLU A 121 -10.78 -3.20 1.28
CA GLU A 121 -12.16 -3.61 0.95
C GLU A 121 -13.07 -2.42 0.59
N ARG A 122 -12.47 -1.34 0.05
CA ARG A 122 -13.18 -0.17 -0.47
C ARG A 122 -13.46 -0.41 -1.95
N TYR A 123 -14.74 -0.55 -2.29
CA TYR A 123 -15.21 -0.77 -3.66
C TYR A 123 -16.55 -0.07 -3.89
N ASP A 124 -16.84 0.23 -5.16
CA ASP A 124 -18.13 0.76 -5.58
C ASP A 124 -19.16 -0.38 -5.66
N LYS A 125 -20.20 -0.33 -4.82
CA LYS A 125 -21.28 -1.34 -4.74
C LYS A 125 -22.23 -1.32 -5.94
N SER A 126 -22.22 -0.24 -6.72
CA SER A 126 -22.96 -0.18 -7.98
C SER A 126 -22.28 -1.03 -9.06
N LEU A 127 -20.94 -1.09 -9.05
CA LEU A 127 -20.13 -1.79 -10.03
C LEU A 127 -19.74 -3.21 -9.61
N PHE A 128 -19.49 -3.45 -8.32
CA PHE A 128 -18.94 -4.71 -7.81
C PHE A 128 -19.77 -5.33 -6.69
N GLU A 129 -19.86 -6.66 -6.71
CA GLU A 129 -20.43 -7.48 -5.66
C GLU A 129 -19.34 -8.40 -5.08
N PRO A 130 -19.06 -8.37 -3.76
CA PRO A 130 -18.09 -9.27 -3.16
C PRO A 130 -18.63 -10.71 -3.13
N VAL A 131 -17.92 -11.63 -3.77
CA VAL A 131 -18.23 -13.07 -3.72
C VAL A 131 -17.42 -13.74 -2.60
N ILE A 132 -16.14 -13.36 -2.46
CA ILE A 132 -15.25 -13.85 -1.41
C ILE A 132 -14.47 -12.69 -0.81
N LEU A 133 -14.54 -12.53 0.52
CA LEU A 133 -13.74 -11.58 1.28
C LEU A 133 -12.90 -12.32 2.32
N SER A 134 -11.77 -12.90 1.89
CA SER A 134 -10.80 -13.52 2.80
C SER A 134 -9.51 -12.68 2.89
N PRO A 135 -8.67 -12.90 3.91
CA PRO A 135 -7.35 -12.28 3.92
C PRO A 135 -6.50 -12.70 2.71
N PHE A 136 -6.54 -13.95 2.28
CA PHE A 136 -5.63 -14.43 1.23
C PHE A 136 -6.10 -14.07 -0.19
N SER A 137 -7.40 -13.92 -0.37
CA SER A 137 -8.02 -13.63 -1.66
C SER A 137 -9.29 -12.80 -1.51
N LYS A 138 -9.48 -11.89 -2.46
CA LYS A 138 -10.70 -11.12 -2.65
C LYS A 138 -11.24 -11.40 -4.04
N ILE A 139 -12.49 -11.84 -4.13
CA ILE A 139 -13.16 -12.09 -5.40
C ILE A 139 -14.39 -11.19 -5.45
N TYR A 140 -14.47 -10.41 -6.53
CA TYR A 140 -15.56 -9.51 -6.82
C TYR A 140 -16.15 -9.87 -8.17
N LYS A 141 -17.48 -9.91 -8.24
CA LYS A 141 -18.25 -10.02 -9.47
C LYS A 141 -18.55 -8.62 -9.98
N LEU A 142 -18.36 -8.41 -11.29
CA LEU A 142 -18.78 -7.19 -11.97
C LEU A 142 -20.30 -7.23 -12.20
N LYS A 143 -21.01 -6.14 -11.92
CA LYS A 143 -22.48 -6.04 -12.01
C LYS A 143 -22.99 -5.47 -13.33
N ILE A 144 -22.10 -4.92 -14.15
CA ILE A 144 -22.42 -4.32 -15.46
C ILE A 144 -22.37 -5.35 -16.58
#